data_AF-A0A964JBF3-F1
#
_entry.id   AF-A0A964JBF3-F1
#
_cell.length_a   1.000
_cell.length_b   1.000
_cell.length_c   1.000
_cell.angle_alpha   90.00
_cell.angle_beta   90.00
_cell.angle_gamma   90.00
#
_symmetry.space_group_name_H-M   'P 1'
#
loop_
_entity.id
_entity.type
_entity.pdbx_description
1 polymer ?
#
loop_
_entity_poly.entity_id
_entity_poly.type
_entity_poly.pdbx_seq_one_letter_code
_entity_poly.pdbx_strand_id
1 'polypeptide(L)'
;MKAVKEMLAGTHKTQTKTIISFENKDYVRREVGEQWSDEFGNQWEQKKGYKVKLGKLSETRKEVSKFTNCSKEICTCTTPSQADKKMMMYHGMCLDCVISMEHTLTIEGKYKEYERNKILENAKAWLKQAEIEKEILKTGLKAQYILEDGRVEEWEGGMTPEELESKIDVEFEKFKTEFIAKLENGND
;
A
#
# COMPACT_ATOMS: atom_id res chain seq x y z
N MET A 1 -19.99 -49.76 -45.06
CA MET A 1 -19.70 -48.35 -44.68
C MET A 1 -19.89 -48.02 -43.20
N LYS A 2 -20.82 -48.67 -42.47
CA LYS A 2 -21.06 -48.41 -41.03
C LYS A 2 -19.90 -48.82 -40.11
N ALA A 3 -19.39 -50.04 -40.29
CA ALA A 3 -18.27 -50.57 -39.48
C ALA A 3 -16.97 -49.74 -39.59
N VAL A 4 -16.67 -49.19 -40.77
CA VAL A 4 -15.48 -48.34 -40.99
C VAL A 4 -15.62 -46.99 -40.27
N LYS A 5 -16.82 -46.39 -40.27
CA LYS A 5 -17.11 -45.18 -39.48
C LYS A 5 -16.97 -45.44 -37.98
N GLU A 6 -17.43 -46.60 -37.51
CA GLU A 6 -17.32 -47.00 -36.09
C GLU A 6 -15.87 -47.29 -35.67
N MET A 7 -15.02 -47.77 -36.59
CA MET A 7 -13.58 -47.92 -36.33
C MET A 7 -12.84 -46.58 -36.30
N LEU A 8 -13.19 -45.62 -37.17
CA LEU A 8 -12.66 -44.26 -37.14
C LEU A 8 -13.09 -43.48 -35.90
N ALA A 9 -14.33 -43.69 -35.43
CA ALA A 9 -14.88 -43.03 -34.24
C ALA A 9 -14.43 -43.66 -32.91
N GLY A 10 -13.68 -44.77 -32.95
CA GLY A 10 -13.09 -45.36 -31.75
C GLY A 10 -14.03 -46.24 -30.91
N THR A 11 -15.24 -46.55 -31.40
CA THR A 11 -16.31 -47.20 -30.64
C THR A 11 -16.57 -48.65 -31.06
N HIS A 12 -15.68 -49.24 -31.87
CA HIS A 12 -15.86 -50.58 -32.42
C HIS A 12 -15.50 -51.69 -31.41
N LYS A 13 -16.29 -52.78 -31.36
CA LYS A 13 -16.15 -53.89 -30.40
C LYS A 13 -14.76 -54.54 -30.33
N THR A 14 -13.95 -54.46 -31.38
CA THR A 14 -12.61 -55.07 -31.44
C THR A 14 -11.49 -54.13 -30.97
N GLN A 15 -11.79 -52.89 -30.62
CA GLN A 15 -10.79 -51.92 -30.18
C GLN A 15 -10.58 -52.01 -28.67
N THR A 16 -9.37 -52.39 -28.26
CA THR A 16 -8.98 -52.59 -26.84
C THR A 16 -8.21 -51.42 -26.24
N LYS A 17 -7.85 -50.40 -27.03
CA LYS A 17 -7.19 -49.17 -26.56
C LYS A 17 -8.14 -47.98 -26.68
N THR A 18 -8.54 -47.40 -25.55
CA THR A 18 -9.19 -46.10 -25.49
C THR A 18 -8.12 -45.01 -25.62
N ILE A 19 -8.02 -44.42 -26.82
CA ILE A 19 -7.19 -43.22 -27.01
C ILE A 19 -8.03 -42.04 -26.53
N ILE A 20 -7.73 -41.53 -25.34
CA ILE A 20 -8.33 -40.27 -24.86
C ILE A 20 -7.64 -39.16 -25.65
N SER A 21 -8.26 -38.76 -26.76
CA SER A 21 -7.88 -37.53 -27.45
C SER A 21 -8.34 -36.34 -26.62
N PHE A 22 -7.54 -35.27 -26.60
CA PHE A 22 -7.94 -34.03 -25.94
C PHE A 22 -9.24 -33.55 -26.59
N GLU A 23 -10.33 -33.45 -25.83
CA GLU A 23 -11.53 -32.75 -26.29
C GLU A 23 -11.13 -31.34 -26.69
N ASN A 24 -11.48 -30.94 -27.91
CA ASN A 24 -11.30 -29.58 -28.36
C ASN A 24 -12.19 -28.70 -27.49
N LYS A 25 -11.63 -28.04 -26.48
CA LYS A 25 -12.35 -27.01 -25.73
C LYS A 25 -12.76 -25.93 -26.72
N ASP A 26 -14.06 -25.72 -26.87
CA ASP A 26 -14.59 -24.67 -27.73
C ASP A 26 -14.01 -23.32 -27.29
N TYR A 27 -13.29 -22.64 -28.19
CA TYR A 27 -12.71 -21.34 -27.90
C TYR A 27 -13.81 -20.27 -27.97
N VAL A 28 -14.32 -19.89 -26.80
CA VAL A 28 -15.25 -18.77 -26.68
C VAL A 28 -14.49 -17.46 -26.85
N ARG A 29 -14.78 -16.71 -27.91
CA ARG A 29 -14.29 -15.33 -28.07
C ARG A 29 -15.02 -14.44 -27.07
N ARG A 30 -14.24 -13.80 -26.19
CA ARG A 30 -14.72 -12.89 -25.14
C ARG A 30 -14.40 -11.45 -25.49
N GLU A 31 -15.26 -10.53 -25.06
CA GLU A 31 -15.07 -9.10 -25.26
C GLU A 31 -14.06 -8.53 -24.26
N VAL A 32 -13.40 -7.41 -24.61
CA VAL A 32 -12.43 -6.75 -23.73
C VAL A 32 -13.19 -6.14 -22.53
N GLY A 33 -12.88 -6.61 -21.33
CA GLY A 33 -13.55 -6.23 -20.08
C GLY A 33 -14.44 -7.32 -19.48
N GLU A 34 -14.68 -8.42 -20.20
CA GLU A 34 -15.51 -9.52 -19.70
C GLU A 34 -14.83 -10.24 -18.53
N GLN A 35 -15.58 -10.46 -17.45
CA GLN A 35 -15.15 -11.25 -16.30
C GLN A 35 -15.88 -12.60 -16.26
N TRP A 36 -15.15 -13.69 -16.08
CA TRP A 36 -15.73 -15.02 -15.98
C TRP A 36 -15.03 -15.89 -14.94
N SER A 37 -15.75 -16.89 -14.44
CA SER A 37 -15.21 -17.90 -13.54
C SER A 37 -14.91 -19.17 -14.33
N ASP A 38 -13.71 -19.73 -14.14
CA ASP A 38 -13.38 -21.08 -14.63
C ASP A 38 -14.03 -22.15 -13.75
N GLU A 39 -14.09 -23.39 -14.26
CA GLU A 39 -14.53 -24.60 -13.55
C GLU A 39 -13.83 -24.82 -12.20
N PHE A 40 -12.62 -24.28 -12.03
CA PHE A 40 -11.83 -24.34 -10.81
C PHE A 40 -12.08 -23.16 -9.84
N GLY A 41 -13.12 -22.36 -10.06
CA GLY A 41 -13.51 -21.23 -9.20
C GLY A 41 -12.59 -20.00 -9.29
N ASN A 42 -11.69 -19.94 -10.27
CA ASN A 42 -10.83 -18.77 -10.49
C ASN A 42 -11.54 -17.74 -11.38
N GLN A 43 -11.54 -16.47 -10.97
CA GLN A 43 -12.04 -15.36 -11.76
C GLN A 43 -10.98 -14.82 -12.72
N TRP A 44 -11.36 -14.56 -13.95
CA TRP A 44 -10.52 -14.03 -15.02
C TRP A 44 -11.15 -12.79 -15.63
N GLU A 45 -10.31 -11.87 -16.10
CA GLU A 45 -10.69 -10.65 -16.83
C GLU A 45 -9.98 -10.63 -18.19
N GLN A 46 -10.74 -10.42 -19.27
CA GLN A 46 -10.19 -10.29 -20.62
C GLN A 46 -9.68 -8.86 -20.83
N LYS A 47 -8.36 -8.67 -20.96
CA LYS A 47 -7.75 -7.40 -21.36
C LYS A 47 -7.42 -7.38 -22.84
N LYS A 48 -6.98 -6.23 -23.37
CA LYS A 48 -6.60 -6.09 -24.77
C LYS A 48 -5.40 -6.99 -25.09
N GLY A 49 -5.67 -8.18 -25.64
CA GLY A 49 -4.67 -9.15 -26.11
C GLY A 49 -4.28 -10.26 -25.14
N TYR A 50 -4.71 -10.23 -23.88
CA TYR A 50 -4.35 -11.24 -22.87
C TYR A 50 -5.42 -11.35 -21.77
N LYS A 51 -5.48 -12.52 -21.10
CA LYS A 51 -6.34 -12.74 -19.92
C LYS A 51 -5.56 -12.54 -18.63
N VAL A 52 -6.19 -11.96 -17.62
CA VAL A 52 -5.61 -11.73 -16.29
C VAL A 52 -6.43 -12.45 -15.24
N LYS A 53 -5.77 -13.19 -14.35
CA LYS A 53 -6.42 -13.79 -13.18
C LYS A 53 -6.72 -12.69 -12.15
N LEU A 54 -7.97 -12.56 -11.74
CA LEU A 54 -8.36 -11.66 -10.66
C LEU A 54 -7.96 -12.29 -9.31
N GLY A 55 -7.08 -11.62 -8.59
CA GLY A 55 -6.70 -12.01 -7.23
C GLY A 55 -7.73 -11.56 -6.20
N LYS A 56 -7.67 -12.12 -4.99
CA LYS A 56 -8.55 -11.76 -3.86
C LYS A 56 -8.55 -10.27 -3.53
N LEU A 57 -7.41 -9.59 -3.72
CA LEU A 57 -7.22 -8.17 -3.43
C LEU A 57 -7.41 -7.26 -4.66
N SER A 58 -8.01 -7.77 -5.73
CA SER A 58 -8.18 -7.00 -6.97
C SER A 58 -9.11 -5.81 -6.78
N GLU A 59 -10.16 -5.96 -5.98
CA GLU A 59 -11.10 -4.89 -5.62
C GLU A 59 -10.42 -3.84 -4.74
N THR A 60 -9.76 -4.27 -3.66
CA THR A 60 -9.01 -3.37 -2.76
C THR A 60 -7.95 -2.57 -3.51
N ARG A 61 -7.25 -3.17 -4.48
CA ARG A 61 -6.26 -2.45 -5.29
C ARG A 61 -6.90 -1.36 -6.15
N LYS A 62 -8.11 -1.61 -6.69
CA LYS A 62 -8.86 -0.60 -7.44
C LYS A 62 -9.28 0.55 -6.53
N GLU A 63 -9.68 0.27 -5.30
CA GLU A 63 -10.05 1.29 -4.31
C GLU A 63 -8.86 2.14 -3.88
N VAL A 64 -7.73 1.51 -3.51
CA VAL A 64 -6.50 2.20 -3.11
C VAL A 64 -5.91 3.05 -4.24
N SER A 65 -6.16 2.68 -5.50
CA SER A 65 -5.71 3.46 -6.66
C SER A 65 -6.62 4.65 -7.02
N LYS A 66 -7.78 4.82 -6.36
CA LYS A 66 -8.67 5.95 -6.61
C LYS A 66 -8.18 7.18 -5.83
N PHE A 67 -8.27 8.33 -6.48
CA PHE A 67 -8.04 9.62 -5.84
C PHE A 67 -9.29 10.02 -5.05
N THR A 68 -9.29 9.81 -3.73
CA THR A 68 -10.46 10.05 -2.85
C THR A 68 -10.88 11.52 -2.78
N ASN A 69 -9.93 12.45 -2.90
CA ASN A 69 -10.15 13.88 -2.64
C ASN A 69 -10.03 14.75 -3.90
N CYS A 70 -10.16 14.16 -5.09
CA CYS A 70 -10.02 14.90 -6.34
C CYS A 70 -11.13 15.95 -6.47
N SER A 71 -10.77 17.21 -6.74
CA SER A 71 -11.73 18.31 -6.95
C SER A 71 -12.58 18.15 -8.21
N LYS A 72 -12.17 17.27 -9.13
CA LYS A 72 -12.91 16.95 -10.34
C LYS A 72 -13.80 15.73 -10.08
N GLU A 73 -15.09 15.86 -10.36
CA GLU A 73 -16.09 14.77 -10.37
C GLU A 73 -15.61 13.56 -11.21
N ILE A 74 -14.87 13.82 -12.28
CA ILE A 74 -14.24 12.80 -13.12
C ILE A 74 -12.75 13.11 -13.23
N CYS A 75 -11.93 12.32 -12.54
CA CYS A 75 -10.49 12.45 -12.62
C CYS A 75 -10.01 12.01 -14.02
N THR A 76 -9.41 12.94 -14.77
CA THR A 76 -8.89 12.69 -16.13
C THR A 76 -7.61 11.82 -16.11
N CYS A 77 -7.05 11.55 -14.93
CA CYS A 77 -5.83 10.77 -14.76
C CYS A 77 -6.11 9.26 -14.87
N THR A 78 -6.40 8.77 -16.07
CA THR A 78 -6.58 7.33 -16.35
C THR A 78 -5.28 6.53 -16.14
N THR A 79 -4.12 7.17 -16.34
CA THR A 79 -2.80 6.61 -16.08
C THR A 79 -1.98 7.59 -15.23
N PRO A 80 -1.92 7.42 -13.90
CA PRO A 80 -1.23 8.36 -13.03
C PRO A 80 0.29 8.30 -13.23
N SER A 81 0.90 9.47 -13.42
CA SER A 81 2.35 9.65 -13.40
C SER A 81 2.93 9.33 -12.02
N GLN A 82 4.24 9.17 -11.93
CA GLN A 82 4.91 9.03 -10.63
C GLN A 82 4.68 10.26 -9.73
N ALA A 83 4.56 11.45 -10.32
CA ALA A 83 4.20 12.67 -9.60
C ALA A 83 2.77 12.60 -9.04
N ASP A 84 1.81 12.13 -9.83
CA ASP A 84 0.42 11.96 -9.38
C ASP A 84 0.33 10.96 -8.23
N LYS A 85 1.08 9.86 -8.27
CA LYS A 85 1.11 8.88 -7.17
C LYS A 85 1.67 9.49 -5.88
N LYS A 86 2.66 10.37 -5.96
CA LYS A 86 3.17 11.09 -4.78
C LYS A 86 2.08 12.01 -4.22
N MET A 87 1.43 12.80 -5.07
CA MET A 87 0.35 13.70 -4.65
C MET A 87 -0.88 12.94 -4.12
N MET A 88 -1.14 11.74 -4.61
CA MET A 88 -2.16 10.85 -4.07
C MET A 88 -1.88 10.50 -2.61
N MET A 89 -0.62 10.21 -2.27
CA MET A 89 -0.24 9.85 -0.90
C MET A 89 -0.31 11.04 0.06
N TYR A 90 0.04 12.24 -0.39
CA TYR A 90 0.04 13.44 0.46
C TYR A 90 -1.31 14.13 0.57
N HIS A 91 -2.01 14.30 -0.56
CA HIS A 91 -3.23 15.10 -0.67
C HIS A 91 -4.48 14.29 -1.02
N GLY A 92 -4.33 13.03 -1.45
CA GLY A 92 -5.44 12.25 -2.00
C GLY A 92 -5.93 12.75 -3.36
N MET A 93 -5.12 13.56 -4.05
CA MET A 93 -5.44 14.26 -5.31
C MET A 93 -4.40 13.98 -6.39
N CYS A 94 -4.77 14.17 -7.65
CA CYS A 94 -3.81 14.21 -8.74
C CYS A 94 -3.05 15.54 -8.77
N LEU A 95 -1.91 15.58 -9.48
CA LEU A 95 -1.03 16.75 -9.50
C LEU A 95 -1.76 18.00 -10.03
N ASP A 96 -2.53 17.87 -11.11
CA ASP A 96 -3.25 19.00 -11.71
C ASP A 96 -4.24 19.64 -10.73
N CYS A 97 -4.93 18.82 -9.94
CA CYS A 97 -5.88 19.30 -8.93
C CYS A 97 -5.15 20.02 -7.79
N VAL A 98 -4.01 19.50 -7.34
CA VAL A 98 -3.18 20.18 -6.33
C VAL A 98 -2.71 21.54 -6.85
N ILE A 99 -2.19 21.60 -8.08
CA ILE A 99 -1.75 22.86 -8.71
C ILE A 99 -2.90 23.87 -8.78
N SER A 100 -4.10 23.46 -9.17
CA SER A 100 -5.25 24.37 -9.23
C SER A 100 -5.62 24.94 -7.86
N MET A 101 -5.53 24.14 -6.80
CA MET A 101 -5.83 24.55 -5.44
C MET A 101 -4.76 25.51 -4.89
N GLU A 102 -3.48 25.19 -5.09
CA GLU A 102 -2.37 26.06 -4.70
C GLU A 102 -2.41 27.40 -5.46
N HIS A 103 -2.76 27.37 -6.74
CA HIS A 103 -2.93 28.58 -7.54
C HIS A 103 -4.07 29.46 -6.99
N THR A 104 -5.22 28.89 -6.62
CA THR A 104 -6.30 29.66 -5.99
C THR A 104 -5.87 30.26 -4.65
N LEU A 105 -5.15 29.50 -3.81
CA LEU A 105 -4.63 29.99 -2.53
C LEU A 105 -3.59 31.10 -2.70
N THR A 106 -2.81 31.04 -3.79
CA THR A 106 -1.82 32.06 -4.13
C THR A 106 -2.50 33.37 -4.53
N ILE A 107 -3.55 33.31 -5.35
CA ILE A 107 -4.35 34.50 -5.71
C ILE A 107 -4.98 35.13 -4.47
N GLU A 108 -5.48 34.31 -3.55
CA GLU A 108 -6.05 34.77 -2.28
C GLU A 108 -5.02 35.30 -1.27
N GLY A 109 -3.72 35.10 -1.53
CA GLY A 109 -2.63 35.49 -0.62
C GLY A 109 -2.48 34.59 0.62
N LYS A 110 -3.28 33.53 0.75
CA LYS A 110 -3.28 32.60 1.90
C LYS A 110 -2.28 31.44 1.77
N TYR A 111 -1.53 31.40 0.67
CA TYR A 111 -0.58 30.32 0.41
C TYR A 111 0.46 30.13 1.54
N LYS A 112 0.97 31.24 2.10
CA LYS A 112 1.93 31.19 3.21
C LYS A 112 1.36 30.53 4.47
N GLU A 113 0.09 30.78 4.78
CA GLU A 113 -0.60 30.16 5.92
C GLU A 113 -0.81 28.65 5.66
N TYR A 114 -1.18 28.28 4.44
CA TYR A 114 -1.32 26.89 4.02
C TYR A 114 0.01 26.12 4.15
N GLU A 115 1.11 26.69 3.66
CA GLU A 115 2.45 26.11 3.75
C GLU A 115 2.86 25.89 5.22
N ARG A 116 2.68 26.90 6.06
CA ARG A 116 2.96 26.82 7.51
C ARG A 116 2.14 25.72 8.18
N ASN A 117 0.84 25.65 7.89
CA ASN A 117 -0.01 24.60 8.44
C ASN A 117 0.46 23.21 8.02
N LYS A 118 0.93 23.03 6.77
CA LYS A 118 1.46 21.74 6.31
C LYS A 118 2.77 21.35 6.99
N ILE A 119 3.68 22.30 7.20
CA ILE A 119 4.92 22.06 7.95
C ILE A 119 4.59 21.69 9.41
N LEU A 120 3.64 22.38 10.04
CA LEU A 120 3.19 22.08 11.40
C LEU A 120 2.55 20.70 11.52
N GLU A 121 1.71 20.29 10.56
CA GLU A 121 1.11 18.96 10.52
C GLU A 121 2.18 17.87 10.41
N ASN A 122 3.16 18.04 9.52
CA ASN A 122 4.27 17.11 9.35
C ASN A 122 5.13 17.01 10.62
N ALA A 123 5.48 18.15 11.21
CA ALA A 123 6.21 18.21 12.46
C ALA A 123 5.47 17.49 13.61
N LYS A 124 4.14 17.67 13.73
CA LYS A 124 3.31 16.95 14.71
C LYS A 124 3.27 15.45 14.44
N ALA A 125 3.21 15.03 13.18
CA ALA A 125 3.26 13.62 12.80
C ALA A 125 4.61 12.99 13.16
N TRP A 126 5.71 13.71 12.90
CA TRP A 126 7.06 13.28 13.28
C TRP A 126 7.21 13.17 14.81
N LEU A 127 6.70 14.12 15.59
CA LEU A 127 6.72 14.04 17.06
C LEU A 127 5.96 12.82 17.59
N LYS A 128 4.80 12.49 17.00
CA LYS A 128 4.06 11.25 17.36
C LYS A 128 4.86 10.00 17.06
N GLN A 129 5.58 9.98 15.94
CA GLN A 129 6.45 8.86 15.60
C GLN A 129 7.63 8.77 16.58
N ALA A 130 8.22 9.90 16.96
CA ALA A 130 9.30 9.95 17.94
C ALA A 130 8.84 9.49 19.34
N GLU A 131 7.59 9.73 19.73
CA GLU A 131 7.00 9.16 20.96
C GLU A 131 6.98 7.63 20.91
N ILE A 132 6.63 7.03 19.77
CA ILE A 132 6.63 5.58 19.59
C ILE A 132 8.07 5.03 19.64
N GLU A 133 9.00 5.70 18.95
CA GLU A 133 10.42 5.30 18.92
C GLU A 133 11.07 5.36 20.30
N LYS A 134 10.71 6.38 21.11
CA LYS A 134 11.14 6.50 22.50
C LYS A 134 10.71 5.28 23.34
N GLU A 135 9.47 4.82 23.20
CA GLU A 135 9.00 3.63 23.91
C GLU A 135 9.72 2.36 23.43
N ILE A 136 9.98 2.24 22.12
CA ILE A 136 10.80 1.15 21.58
C ILE A 136 12.22 1.18 22.17
N LEU A 137 12.84 2.36 22.28
CA LEU A 137 14.16 2.51 22.89
C LEU A 137 14.17 2.10 24.37
N LYS A 138 13.14 2.44 25.14
CA LYS A 138 12.99 1.97 26.53
C LYS A 138 12.92 0.44 26.61
N THR A 139 12.19 -0.20 25.70
CA THR A 139 12.14 -1.67 25.65
C THR A 139 13.48 -2.30 25.26
N GLY A 140 14.22 -1.67 24.34
CA GLY A 140 15.55 -2.11 23.93
C GLY A 140 16.59 -1.95 25.05
N LEU A 141 16.50 -0.90 25.85
CA LEU A 141 17.35 -0.69 27.03
C LEU A 141 17.14 -1.75 28.11
N LYS A 142 15.91 -2.29 28.23
CA LYS A 142 15.59 -3.40 29.15
C LYS A 142 16.02 -4.78 28.63
N ALA A 143 16.48 -4.88 27.38
CA ALA A 143 16.88 -6.14 26.80
C ALA A 143 18.15 -6.65 27.50
N GLN A 144 17.96 -7.63 28.39
CA GLN A 144 19.05 -8.33 29.06
C GLN A 144 19.78 -9.23 28.06
N TYR A 145 21.10 -9.15 28.05
CA TYR A 145 21.94 -10.06 27.27
C TYR A 145 22.20 -11.32 28.10
N ILE A 146 21.75 -12.46 27.56
CA ILE A 146 21.95 -13.78 28.16
C ILE A 146 23.15 -14.41 27.45
N LEU A 147 24.21 -14.77 28.19
CA LEU A 147 25.34 -15.52 27.62
C LEU A 147 24.95 -16.98 27.31
N GLU A 148 25.78 -17.69 26.55
CA GLU A 148 25.62 -19.13 26.32
C GLU A 148 25.55 -19.95 27.62
N ASP A 149 26.16 -19.47 28.70
CA ASP A 149 26.13 -20.09 30.02
C ASP A 149 24.85 -19.81 30.83
N GLY A 150 23.88 -19.08 30.27
CA GLY A 150 22.61 -18.74 30.93
C GLY A 150 22.71 -17.64 31.99
N ARG A 151 23.86 -17.00 32.14
CA ARG A 151 24.06 -15.83 33.00
C ARG A 151 23.62 -14.56 32.27
N VAL A 152 23.10 -13.60 33.02
CA VAL A 152 22.72 -12.28 32.51
C VAL A 152 23.89 -11.32 32.75
N GLU A 153 24.35 -10.61 31.72
CA GLU A 153 25.30 -9.51 31.89
C GLU A 153 24.57 -8.23 32.27
N GLU A 154 24.76 -7.79 33.52
CA GLU A 154 24.40 -6.43 33.96
C GLU A 154 25.67 -5.58 33.96
N TRP A 155 25.71 -4.56 33.10
CA TRP A 155 26.83 -3.63 33.03
C TRP A 155 26.72 -2.63 34.18
N GLU A 156 27.42 -2.89 35.28
CA GLU A 156 27.51 -2.00 36.45
C GLU A 156 28.37 -0.76 36.12
N GLY A 157 27.71 0.33 35.71
CA GLY A 157 28.37 1.61 35.42
C GLY A 157 27.47 2.68 34.82
N GLY A 158 26.26 2.33 34.40
CA GLY A 158 25.23 3.27 33.95
C GLY A 158 24.28 3.69 35.07
N MET A 159 23.56 4.80 34.83
CA MET A 159 22.40 5.22 35.62
C MET A 159 21.42 4.06 35.83
N THR A 160 20.67 4.05 36.93
CA THR A 160 19.65 3.00 37.10
C THR A 160 18.65 3.06 35.95
N PRO A 161 18.09 1.93 35.47
CA PRO A 161 17.16 1.93 34.34
C PRO A 161 15.97 2.88 34.53
N GLU A 162 15.48 3.00 35.76
CA GLU A 162 14.38 3.90 36.13
C GLU A 162 14.78 5.39 36.08
N GLU A 163 15.99 5.73 36.53
CA GLU A 163 16.54 7.09 36.39
C GLU A 163 16.77 7.47 34.93
N LEU A 164 17.16 6.51 34.09
CA LEU A 164 17.35 6.73 32.67
C LEU A 164 16.01 6.95 31.95
N GLU A 165 15.00 6.13 32.24
CA GLU A 165 13.64 6.27 31.70
C GLU A 165 13.04 7.65 32.02
N SER A 166 13.12 8.06 33.29
CA SER A 166 12.60 9.37 33.72
C SER A 166 13.34 10.54 33.07
N LYS A 167 14.66 10.43 32.87
CA LYS A 167 15.42 11.44 32.13
C LYS A 167 15.01 11.54 30.67
N ILE A 168 14.85 10.40 29.99
CA ILE A 168 14.39 10.34 28.61
C ILE A 168 12.99 10.97 28.50
N ASP A 169 12.12 10.75 29.47
CA ASP A 169 10.79 11.37 29.52
C ASP A 169 10.87 12.89 29.63
N VAL A 170 11.61 13.40 30.61
CA VAL A 170 11.75 14.84 30.87
C VAL A 170 12.43 15.56 29.71
N GLU A 171 13.50 15.00 29.15
CA GLU A 171 14.22 15.59 28.02
C GLU A 171 13.37 15.61 26.75
N PHE A 172 12.58 14.55 26.51
CA PHE A 172 11.68 14.50 25.37
C PHE A 172 10.55 15.53 25.48
N GLU A 173 9.98 15.75 26.66
CA GLU A 173 8.96 16.79 26.87
C GLU A 173 9.51 18.20 26.66
N LYS A 174 10.72 18.49 27.17
CA LYS A 174 11.42 19.75 26.88
C LYS A 174 11.65 19.93 25.39
N PHE A 175 12.16 18.89 24.72
CA PHE A 175 12.37 18.92 23.28
C PHE A 175 11.07 19.19 22.51
N LYS A 176 9.98 18.50 22.87
CA LYS A 176 8.66 18.67 22.23
C LYS A 176 8.15 20.11 22.36
N THR A 177 8.24 20.69 23.56
CA THR A 177 7.79 22.07 23.81
C THR A 177 8.65 23.09 23.08
N GLU A 178 9.97 22.95 23.12
CA GLU A 178 10.90 23.82 22.37
C GLU A 178 10.71 23.71 20.86
N PHE A 179 10.49 22.51 20.34
CA PHE A 179 10.31 22.25 18.92
C PHE A 179 9.01 22.89 18.40
N ILE A 180 7.90 22.72 19.14
CA ILE A 180 6.63 23.37 18.79
C ILE A 180 6.77 24.90 18.86
N ALA A 181 7.39 25.42 19.93
CA ALA A 181 7.62 26.86 20.08
C ALA A 181 8.47 27.45 18.96
N LYS A 182 9.50 26.72 18.47
CA LYS A 182 10.31 27.15 17.32
C LYS A 182 9.48 27.20 16.02
N LEU A 183 8.58 26.25 15.82
CA LEU A 183 7.74 26.20 14.62
C LEU A 183 6.64 27.26 14.62
N GLU A 184 6.11 27.62 15.78
CA GLU A 184 5.11 28.69 15.91
C GLU A 184 5.75 30.09 15.81
N ASN A 185 6.97 30.27 16.34
CA ASN A 185 7.67 31.55 16.36
C ASN A 185 8.61 31.79 15.17
N GLY A 186 8.92 30.76 14.36
CA GLY A 186 9.70 30.86 13.13
C GLY A 186 8.93 31.62 12.05
N ASN A 187 8.90 32.94 12.19
CA ASN A 187 8.15 33.89 11.37
C ASN A 187 9.03 34.61 10.32
N ASP A 188 10.11 33.96 9.87
CA ASP A 188 10.98 34.49 8.81
C ASP A 188 10.81 33.69 7.51
#